data_AF-M2R5B3-F1
#
_entry.id   AF-M2R5B3-F1
#
_cell.length_a   1.000
_cell.length_b   1.000
_cell.length_c   1.000
_cell.angle_alpha   90.00
_cell.angle_beta   90.00
_cell.angle_gamma   90.00
#
_symmetry.space_group_name_H-M   'P 1'
#
loop_
_entity.id
_entity.type
_entity.pdbx_description
1 polymer ?
#
loop_
_entity_poly.entity_id
_entity_poly.type
_entity_poly.pdbx_seq_one_letter_code
_entity_poly.pdbx_strand_id
1 'polypeptide(L)'
;MLKKLEDEYDKIQTECYYKEQEIIECVNTLSEIALNGKVTSSNEYLDMLIKTENEEKKAGYEARIEGYKKLKQANEMIEDIMKNSTTKKSKEDIRAEVEATMKKLKEEEKSKMKKIDEVCVIC
;
A
#
# COMPACT_ATOMS: atom_id res chain seq x y z
N MET A 1 -24.55 1.73 11.06
CA MET A 1 -23.45 0.74 11.02
C MET A 1 -22.50 1.07 9.87
N LEU A 2 -23.00 1.21 8.63
CA LEU A 2 -22.20 1.67 7.47
C LEU A 2 -21.37 2.93 7.74
N LYS A 3 -21.99 4.01 8.22
CA LYS A 3 -21.28 5.28 8.45
C LYS A 3 -20.05 5.17 9.37
N LYS A 4 -20.13 4.33 10.41
CA LYS A 4 -18.98 4.12 11.31
C LYS A 4 -17.84 3.39 10.60
N LEU A 5 -18.17 2.43 9.74
CA LEU A 5 -17.19 1.69 8.95
C LEU A 5 -16.56 2.59 7.88
N GLU A 6 -17.34 3.49 7.27
CA GLU A 6 -16.84 4.53 6.36
C GLU A 6 -15.86 5.47 7.09
N ASP A 7 -16.25 6.00 8.26
CA ASP A 7 -15.40 6.88 9.06
C ASP A 7 -14.08 6.20 9.50
N GLU A 8 -14.13 4.91 9.85
CA GLU A 8 -12.94 4.11 10.20
C GLU A 8 -12.03 3.85 9.00
N TYR A 9 -12.61 3.55 7.83
CA TYR A 9 -11.87 3.38 6.59
C TYR A 9 -11.12 4.67 6.21
N ASP A 10 -11.82 5.81 6.21
CA ASP A 10 -11.24 7.11 5.87
C ASP A 10 -10.08 7.47 6.80
N LYS A 11 -10.22 7.16 8.10
CA LYS A 11 -9.16 7.36 9.08
C LYS A 11 -7.94 6.50 8.78
N ILE A 12 -8.12 5.20 8.53
CA ILE A 12 -7.02 4.27 8.23
C ILE A 12 -6.32 4.68 6.93
N GLN A 13 -7.07 5.06 5.90
CA GLN A 13 -6.53 5.50 4.63
C GLN A 13 -5.68 6.78 4.79
N THR A 14 -6.18 7.73 5.58
CA THR A 14 -5.46 8.97 5.89
C THR A 14 -4.16 8.69 6.66
N GLU A 15 -4.20 7.82 7.67
CA GLU A 15 -3.00 7.43 8.42
C GLU A 15 -1.97 6.69 7.56
N CYS A 16 -2.42 5.83 6.64
CA CYS A 16 -1.55 5.13 5.70
C CYS A 16 -0.82 6.13 4.80
N TYR A 17 -1.55 7.10 4.24
CA TYR A 17 -0.99 8.12 3.38
C TYR A 17 0.10 8.96 4.09
N TYR A 18 -0.13 9.38 5.33
CA TYR A 18 0.89 10.14 6.07
C TYR A 18 2.17 9.32 6.29
N LYS A 19 2.04 8.03 6.61
CA LYS A 19 3.20 7.13 6.73
C LYS A 19 3.92 6.94 5.40
N GLU A 20 3.19 6.85 4.29
CA GLU A 20 3.80 6.78 2.96
C GLU A 20 4.61 8.05 2.65
N GLN A 21 4.10 9.24 2.99
CA GLN A 21 4.85 10.50 2.83
C GLN A 21 6.12 10.53 3.70
N GLU A 22 6.03 10.11 4.97
CA GLU A 22 7.19 10.00 5.86
C GLU A 22 8.24 9.03 5.31
N ILE A 23 7.80 7.89 4.76
CA ILE A 23 8.68 6.93 4.08
C ILE A 23 9.36 7.57 2.88
N ILE A 24 8.62 8.29 2.03
CA ILE A 24 9.18 8.97 0.85
C ILE A 24 10.24 9.99 1.25
N GLU A 25 9.96 10.82 2.25
CA GLU A 25 10.92 11.80 2.76
C GLU A 25 12.19 11.13 3.29
N CYS A 26 12.02 10.10 4.12
CA CYS A 26 13.12 9.34 4.68
C CYS A 26 13.97 8.65 3.59
N VAL A 27 13.32 8.02 2.61
CA VAL A 27 13.97 7.34 1.48
C VAL A 27 14.77 8.34 0.64
N ASN A 28 14.23 9.52 0.36
CA ASN A 28 14.94 10.56 -0.39
C ASN A 28 16.19 11.02 0.37
N THR A 29 16.05 11.38 1.66
CA THR A 29 17.19 11.83 2.48
C THR A 29 18.27 10.77 2.59
N LEU A 30 17.89 9.51 2.81
CA LEU A 30 18.87 8.42 2.90
C LEU A 30 19.50 8.11 1.54
N SER A 31 18.77 8.26 0.43
CA SER A 31 19.30 8.06 -0.92
C SER A 31 20.33 9.13 -1.28
N GLU A 32 20.18 10.37 -0.81
CA GLU A 32 21.16 11.45 -1.02
C GLU A 32 22.53 11.15 -0.42
N ILE A 33 22.58 10.39 0.68
CA ILE A 33 23.83 10.02 1.37
C ILE A 33 24.34 8.62 0.96
N ALA A 34 23.51 7.81 0.31
CA ALA A 34 23.87 6.48 -0.12
C ALA A 34 24.84 6.52 -1.31
N LEU A 35 25.90 5.72 -1.27
CA LEU A 35 26.92 5.67 -2.33
C LEU A 35 26.35 5.35 -3.72
N ASN A 36 25.28 4.54 -3.79
CA ASN A 36 24.62 4.13 -5.03
C ASN A 36 23.28 4.86 -5.28
N GLY A 37 22.94 5.84 -4.45
CA GLY A 37 21.67 6.58 -4.55
C GLY A 37 20.43 5.75 -4.22
N LYS A 38 20.57 4.59 -3.54
CA LYS A 38 19.46 3.71 -3.17
C LYS A 38 19.59 3.22 -1.73
N VAL A 39 18.48 3.24 -1.01
CA VAL A 39 18.39 2.68 0.35
C VAL A 39 18.12 1.19 0.39
N THR A 40 17.42 0.65 -0.60
CA THR A 40 17.09 -0.76 -0.66
C THR A 40 18.28 -1.57 -1.17
N SER A 41 18.51 -2.72 -0.53
CA SER A 41 19.41 -3.75 -1.06
C SER A 41 18.78 -4.42 -2.29
N SER A 42 19.61 -4.99 -3.18
CA SER A 42 19.09 -5.77 -4.30
C SER A 42 18.35 -7.01 -3.78
N ASN A 43 17.12 -7.20 -4.24
CA ASN A 43 16.32 -8.38 -3.91
C ASN A 43 16.97 -9.67 -4.44
N GLU A 44 17.69 -9.60 -5.56
CA GLU A 44 18.49 -10.71 -6.09
C GLU A 44 19.64 -11.09 -5.14
N TYR A 45 20.25 -10.10 -4.48
CA TYR A 45 21.28 -10.35 -3.47
C TYR A 45 20.68 -11.05 -2.23
N LEU A 46 19.50 -10.63 -1.77
CA LEU A 46 18.80 -11.31 -0.67
C LEU A 46 18.42 -12.75 -1.04
N ASP A 47 17.99 -12.99 -2.28
CA ASP A 47 17.69 -14.35 -2.77
C ASP A 47 18.94 -15.25 -2.76
N MET A 48 20.09 -14.71 -3.15
CA MET A 48 21.36 -15.42 -3.05
C MET A 48 21.71 -15.74 -1.60
N LEU A 49 21.55 -14.81 -0.66
CA LEU A 49 21.81 -15.06 0.77
C LEU A 49 20.90 -16.14 1.33
N ILE A 50 19.59 -16.08 1.02
CA ILE A 50 18.63 -17.11 1.44
C ILE A 50 19.02 -18.49 0.90
N LYS A 51 19.44 -18.57 -0.37
CA LYS A 51 19.91 -19.81 -0.99
C LYS A 51 21.13 -20.36 -0.24
N THR A 52 22.14 -19.54 0.00
CA THR A 52 23.35 -19.95 0.72
C THR A 52 23.04 -20.42 2.14
N GLU A 53 22.18 -19.72 2.89
CA GLU A 53 21.76 -20.16 4.23
C GLU A 53 21.08 -21.54 4.22
N ASN A 54 20.25 -21.82 3.20
CA ASN A 54 19.59 -23.11 3.04
C ASN A 54 20.56 -24.24 2.67
N GLU A 55 21.63 -23.93 1.93
CA GLU A 55 22.66 -24.90 1.55
C GLU A 55 23.61 -25.21 2.71
N GLU A 56 24.07 -24.18 3.42
CA GLU A 56 25.06 -24.32 4.49
C GLU A 56 24.46 -24.81 5.81
N LYS A 57 23.20 -24.44 6.12
CA LYS A 57 22.47 -24.81 7.34
C LYS A 57 23.26 -24.61 8.64
N LYS A 58 24.09 -23.56 8.68
CA LYS A 58 24.82 -23.15 9.89
C LYS A 58 23.84 -22.84 11.02
N ALA A 59 24.27 -22.97 12.27
CA ALA A 59 23.44 -22.65 13.42
C ALA A 59 22.76 -21.27 13.26
N GLY A 60 21.45 -21.22 13.50
CA GLY A 60 20.64 -20.00 13.35
C GLY A 60 20.26 -19.61 11.92
N TYR A 61 20.48 -20.45 10.91
CA TYR A 61 20.16 -20.14 9.50
C TYR A 61 18.69 -19.79 9.28
N GLU A 62 17.76 -20.46 9.97
CA GLU A 62 16.31 -20.22 9.84
C GLU A 62 15.93 -18.78 10.22
N ALA A 63 16.51 -18.26 11.30
CA ALA A 63 16.28 -16.89 11.74
C ALA A 63 16.86 -15.87 10.75
N ARG A 64 18.02 -16.16 10.15
CA ARG A 64 18.62 -15.31 9.11
C ARG A 64 17.77 -15.29 7.86
N ILE A 65 17.31 -16.46 7.39
CA ILE A 65 16.40 -16.59 6.25
C ILE A 65 15.13 -15.77 6.48
N GLU A 66 14.53 -15.88 7.66
CA GLU A 66 13.31 -15.12 7.98
C GLU A 66 13.58 -13.61 8.01
N GLY A 67 14.73 -13.18 8.53
CA GLY A 67 15.17 -11.79 8.45
C GLY A 67 15.31 -11.29 7.00
N TYR A 68 15.94 -12.08 6.13
CA TYR A 68 16.09 -11.74 4.71
C TYR A 68 14.76 -11.66 3.97
N LYS A 69 13.81 -12.55 4.26
CA LYS A 69 12.45 -12.48 3.69
C LYS A 69 11.72 -11.20 4.09
N LYS A 70 11.81 -10.81 5.37
CA LYS A 70 11.20 -9.56 5.87
C LYS A 70 11.84 -8.33 5.23
N LEU A 71 13.18 -8.32 5.08
CA LEU A 71 13.88 -7.25 4.38
C LEU A 71 13.46 -7.16 2.91
N LYS A 72 13.30 -8.31 2.24
CA LYS A 72 12.83 -8.36 0.85
C LYS A 72 11.42 -7.74 0.71
N GLN A 73 10.50 -8.11 1.59
CA GLN A 73 9.15 -7.52 1.62
C GLN A 73 9.19 -6.01 1.90
N ALA A 74 10.06 -5.56 2.80
CA ALA A 74 10.24 -4.14 3.07
C ALA A 74 10.76 -3.37 1.84
N ASN A 75 11.74 -3.93 1.13
CA ASN A 75 12.26 -3.35 -0.11
C ASN A 75 11.15 -3.21 -1.16
N GLU A 76 10.35 -4.26 -1.37
CA GLU A 76 9.23 -4.25 -2.32
C GLU A 76 8.20 -3.17 -1.97
N MET A 77 7.80 -3.05 -0.70
CA MET A 77 6.88 -2.00 -0.24
C MET A 77 7.45 -0.59 -0.46
N ILE A 78 8.73 -0.37 -0.16
CA ILE A 78 9.38 0.93 -0.37
C ILE A 78 9.41 1.28 -1.86
N GLU A 79 9.78 0.33 -2.72
CA GLU A 79 9.82 0.55 -4.16
C GLU A 79 8.43 0.85 -4.74
N ASP A 80 7.39 0.16 -4.28
CA ASP A 80 6.01 0.40 -4.68
C ASP A 80 5.53 1.79 -4.23
N ILE A 81 5.79 2.20 -2.98
CA ILE A 81 5.46 3.54 -2.48
C ILE A 81 6.17 4.60 -3.32
N MET A 82 7.48 4.44 -3.55
CA MET A 82 8.28 5.40 -4.31
C MET A 82 7.82 5.50 -5.76
N LYS A 83 7.45 4.40 -6.40
CA LYS A 83 6.93 4.38 -7.78
C LYS A 83 5.58 5.11 -7.88
N ASN A 84 4.69 4.88 -6.92
CA ASN A 84 3.34 5.47 -6.90
C ASN A 84 3.31 6.93 -6.35
N SER A 85 4.41 7.38 -5.74
CA SER A 85 4.56 8.75 -5.18
C SER A 85 4.54 9.89 -6.21
N THR A 86 4.55 9.58 -7.52
CA THR A 86 4.54 10.57 -8.61
C THR A 86 3.26 11.40 -8.68
N THR A 87 2.21 11.03 -7.95
CA THR A 87 1.01 11.85 -7.76
C THR A 87 0.98 12.40 -6.33
N LYS A 88 1.61 13.55 -6.11
CA LYS A 88 1.33 14.40 -4.94
C LYS A 88 -0.09 14.94 -5.04
N LYS A 89 -1.08 14.14 -4.63
CA LYS A 89 -2.43 14.63 -4.40
C LYS A 89 -2.47 15.23 -3.00
N SER A 90 -3.00 16.44 -2.89
CA SER A 90 -3.22 17.08 -1.59
C SER A 90 -4.27 16.30 -0.79
N LYS A 91 -4.33 16.55 0.52
CA LYS A 91 -5.37 15.98 1.39
C LYS A 91 -6.77 16.33 0.88
N GLU A 92 -6.92 17.52 0.31
CA GLU A 92 -8.15 17.98 -0.34
C GLU A 92 -8.47 17.17 -1.61
N ASP A 93 -7.48 16.87 -2.45
CA ASP A 93 -7.66 16.07 -3.67
C ASP A 93 -8.08 14.63 -3.36
N ILE A 94 -7.51 14.05 -2.31
CA ILE A 94 -7.84 12.70 -1.84
C ILE A 94 -9.28 12.67 -1.33
N ARG A 95 -9.66 13.63 -0.48
CA ARG A 95 -11.03 13.73 0.03
C ARG A 95 -12.02 13.94 -1.11
N ALA A 96 -11.67 14.74 -2.12
CA ALA A 96 -12.51 14.97 -3.28
C ALA A 96 -12.71 13.70 -4.12
N GLU A 97 -11.67 12.89 -4.33
CA GLU A 97 -11.78 11.61 -5.05
C GLU A 97 -12.61 10.57 -4.30
N VAL A 98 -12.44 10.46 -2.98
CA VAL A 98 -13.23 9.56 -2.14
C VAL A 98 -14.70 9.98 -2.12
N GLU A 99 -14.98 11.27 -1.94
CA GLU A 99 -16.36 11.80 -2.00
C GLU A 99 -17.00 11.61 -3.39
N ALA A 100 -16.23 11.79 -4.47
CA ALA A 100 -16.70 11.56 -5.83
C ALA A 100 -17.01 10.08 -6.11
N THR A 101 -16.19 9.17 -5.60
CA THR A 101 -16.37 7.73 -5.75
C THR A 101 -17.59 7.25 -4.96
N MET A 102 -17.78 7.73 -3.73
CA MET A 102 -18.97 7.42 -2.93
C MET A 102 -20.27 7.93 -3.57
N LYS A 103 -20.26 9.10 -4.20
CA LYS A 103 -21.44 9.62 -4.92
C LYS A 103 -21.84 8.70 -6.07
N LYS A 104 -20.87 8.24 -6.87
CA LYS A 104 -21.12 7.30 -7.97
C LYS A 104 -21.73 5.99 -7.47
N LEU A 105 -21.19 5.42 -6.39
CA LEU A 105 -21.73 4.20 -5.79
C LEU A 105 -23.17 4.38 -5.29
N LYS A 106 -23.47 5.51 -4.64
CA LYS A 106 -24.85 5.83 -4.18
C LYS A 106 -25.83 6.02 -5.33
N GLU A 107 -25.38 6.58 -6.45
CA GLU A 107 -26.18 6.74 -7.67
C GLU A 107 -26.41 5.40 -8.37
N GLU A 108 -25.39 4.55 -8.42
CA GLU A 108 -25.51 3.18 -8.94
C GLU A 108 -26.44 2.32 -8.09
N GLU A 109 -26.39 2.42 -6.76
CA GLU A 109 -27.31 1.74 -5.85
C GLU A 109 -28.75 2.23 -6.03
N LYS A 110 -28.98 3.54 -6.13
CA LYS A 110 -30.32 4.10 -6.42
C LYS A 110 -30.85 3.65 -7.77
N SER A 111 -29.98 3.57 -8.78
CA SER A 111 -30.33 3.07 -10.11
C SER A 111 -30.70 1.59 -10.09
N LYS A 112 -29.95 0.76 -9.35
CA LYS A 112 -30.27 -0.66 -9.14
C LYS A 112 -31.57 -0.85 -8.37
N MET A 113 -31.82 -0.04 -7.35
CA MET A 113 -33.04 -0.13 -6.53
C MET A 113 -34.29 0.27 -7.33
N LYS A 114 -34.23 1.33 -8.14
CA LYS A 114 -35.32 1.69 -9.07
C LYS A 114 -35.64 0.59 -10.08
N LYS A 115 -34.62 -0.08 -10.62
CA LYS A 115 -34.82 -1.20 -11.55
C LYS A 115 -35.47 -2.41 -10.86
N ILE A 116 -35.19 -2.63 -9.57
CA ILE A 116 -35.84 -3.69 -8.78
C ILE A 116 -37.31 -3.33 -8.52
N ASP A 117 -37.59 -2.06 -8.20
CA ASP A 117 -38.97 -1.57 -7.99
C ASP A 117 -39.80 -1.65 -9.29
N GLU A 118 -39.23 -1.32 -10.45
CA GLU A 118 -39.90 -1.48 -11.75
C GLU A 118 -40.19 -2.94 -12.12
N VAL A 119 -39.31 -3.87 -11.72
CA VAL A 119 -39.53 -5.32 -11.93
C VAL A 119 -40.57 -5.88 -10.96
N CYS A 120 -40.69 -5.33 -9.74
CA CYS A 120 -41.65 -5.78 -8.72
C CYS A 120 -43.08 -5.25 -8.94
N VAL A 121 -43.28 -4.25 -9.81
CA VAL A 121 -44.61 -3.70 -10.14
C VAL A 121 -45.26 -4.43 -11.34
N ILE A 122 -44.56 -5.38 -11.97
CA ILE A 122 -45.05 -6.16 -13.13
C ILE A 122 -45.61 -7.55 -12.74
N CYS A 123 -45.68 -7.91 -11.45
CA CYS A 123 -46.32 -9.15 -10.98
C CYS A 123 -47.74 -8.95 -10.41
#